data_AF-M3GSM2-F1
#
_entry.id   AF-M3GSM2-F1
#
_cell.length_a   1.000
_cell.length_b   1.000
_cell.length_c   1.000
_cell.angle_alpha   90.00
_cell.angle_beta   90.00
_cell.angle_gamma   90.00
#
_symmetry.space_group_name_H-M   'P 1'
#
loop_
_entity.id
_entity.type
_entity.pdbx_description
1 polymer ?
#
loop_
_entity_poly.entity_id
_entity_poly.type
_entity_poly.pdbx_seq_one_letter_code
_entity_poly.pdbx_strand_id
1 'polypeptide(L)'
;MFGEYMPFDFLYELSQQTGRFEPGLTHNLIRYYTPRYYTLAEKEKSPKGRHLGWTDTETFNHEAVRSYYETTRTEVSETGKFLPLICYEVILPEFVREFRTAGNPEFIVNLTNDKWYGATTESDQHMELGRLRSIELRRWMVRSTNSGISANIDHLGRFVGNKKTGLMTAEALSETIDVIDSPPTFYTQYGNLIPWLMLFLTGIYYLNLLIGIRRGKSS
;
A
#
# COMPACT_ATOMS: atom_id res chain seq x y z
N MET A 1 -5.30 -15.10 -3.39
CA MET A 1 -4.52 -15.21 -4.64
C MET A 1 -4.10 -13.78 -4.96
N PHE A 2 -2.81 -13.48 -4.89
CA PHE A 2 -2.25 -12.16 -5.16
C PHE A 2 -2.33 -11.92 -6.68
N GLY A 3 -3.34 -11.17 -7.13
CA GLY A 3 -3.41 -10.68 -8.50
C GLY A 3 -2.89 -9.25 -8.52
N GLU A 4 -1.90 -8.95 -9.34
CA GLU A 4 -1.51 -7.57 -9.59
C GLU A 4 -2.70 -6.83 -10.22
N TYR A 5 -3.16 -5.74 -9.60
CA TYR A 5 -4.09 -4.86 -10.27
C TYR A 5 -3.38 -4.20 -11.45
N MET A 6 -3.68 -4.62 -12.67
CA MET A 6 -3.28 -3.90 -13.87
C MET A 6 -4.44 -3.00 -14.31
N PRO A 7 -4.22 -1.68 -14.47
CA PRO A 7 -5.29 -0.74 -14.78
C PRO A 7 -5.85 -0.88 -16.20
N PHE A 8 -5.19 -1.63 -17.08
CA PHE A 8 -5.58 -1.79 -18.48
C PHE A 8 -5.55 -3.27 -18.90
N ASP A 9 -6.58 -3.72 -19.62
CA ASP A 9 -6.73 -5.11 -20.05
C ASP A 9 -5.56 -5.62 -20.90
N PHE A 10 -4.99 -4.77 -21.75
CA PHE A 10 -3.85 -5.14 -22.61
C PHE A 10 -2.59 -5.54 -21.80
N LEU A 11 -2.46 -5.08 -20.55
CA LEU A 11 -1.33 -5.44 -19.70
C LEU A 11 -1.46 -6.88 -19.16
N TYR A 12 -2.68 -7.36 -18.93
CA TYR A 12 -2.92 -8.76 -18.58
C TYR A 12 -2.57 -9.68 -19.75
N GLU A 13 -2.88 -9.26 -20.98
CA GLU A 13 -2.51 -9.99 -22.20
C GLU A 13 -0.98 -10.05 -22.40
N LEU A 14 -0.29 -8.94 -22.17
CA LEU A 14 1.18 -8.86 -22.29
C LEU A 14 1.90 -9.71 -21.22
N SER A 15 1.37 -9.72 -20.00
CA SER A 15 1.98 -10.42 -18.86
C SER A 15 1.67 -11.92 -18.82
N GLN A 16 0.76 -12.41 -19.67
CA GLN A 16 0.25 -13.79 -19.68
C GLN A 16 -0.29 -14.26 -18.30
N GLN A 17 -0.66 -13.32 -17.42
CA GLN A 17 -1.21 -13.65 -16.11
C GLN A 17 -2.68 -14.07 -16.23
N THR A 18 -3.05 -15.16 -15.55
CA THR A 18 -4.43 -15.69 -15.53
C THR A 18 -5.24 -15.19 -14.34
N GLY A 19 -4.59 -14.64 -13.31
CA GLY A 19 -5.25 -14.06 -12.14
C GLY A 19 -5.72 -12.64 -12.43
N ARG A 20 -7.04 -12.43 -12.54
CA ARG A 20 -7.61 -11.09 -12.57
C ARG A 20 -7.83 -10.59 -11.15
N PHE A 21 -7.56 -9.30 -10.92
CA PHE A 21 -7.93 -8.65 -9.68
C PHE A 21 -9.46 -8.69 -9.52
N GLU A 22 -9.95 -9.29 -8.45
CA GLU A 22 -11.32 -9.06 -7.98
C GLU A 22 -11.29 -7.96 -6.91
N PRO A 23 -12.13 -6.92 -7.03
CA PRO A 23 -12.22 -5.89 -6.01
C PRO A 23 -12.53 -6.50 -4.63
N GLY A 24 -11.68 -6.20 -3.66
CA GLY A 24 -11.95 -6.58 -2.27
C GLY A 24 -13.26 -5.95 -1.79
N LEU A 25 -14.09 -6.73 -1.12
CA LEU A 25 -15.38 -6.27 -0.60
C LEU A 25 -15.25 -5.39 0.65
N THR A 26 -14.05 -5.31 1.24
CA THR A 26 -13.80 -4.64 2.52
C THR A 26 -12.44 -3.96 2.57
N HIS A 27 -12.37 -2.75 3.13
CA HIS A 27 -11.11 -2.03 3.40
C HIS A 27 -10.42 -2.51 4.69
N ASN A 28 -10.23 -3.82 4.83
CA ASN A 28 -9.56 -4.41 5.98
C ASN A 28 -8.05 -4.14 5.92
N LEU A 29 -7.50 -3.59 7.00
CA LEU A 29 -6.08 -3.29 7.14
C LEU A 29 -5.35 -4.43 7.85
N ILE A 30 -4.05 -4.60 7.57
CA ILE A 30 -3.24 -5.61 8.26
C ILE A 30 -2.82 -5.05 9.62
N ARG A 31 -3.05 -5.85 10.66
CA ARG A 31 -2.70 -5.52 12.05
C ARG A 31 -1.25 -5.90 12.32
N TYR A 32 -0.55 -5.06 13.07
CA TYR A 32 0.76 -5.38 13.62
C TYR A 32 0.71 -5.33 15.15
N TYR A 33 1.59 -6.09 15.78
CA TYR A 33 1.52 -6.43 17.19
C TYR A 33 2.79 -6.03 17.91
N THR A 34 2.68 -5.80 19.21
CA THR A 34 3.81 -5.35 20.03
C THR A 34 4.87 -6.45 20.02
N PRO A 35 6.14 -6.13 19.67
CA PRO A 35 7.20 -7.12 19.66
C PRO A 35 7.37 -7.72 21.05
N ARG A 36 7.26 -9.04 21.14
CA ARG A 36 7.45 -9.78 22.38
C ARG A 36 8.91 -10.22 22.47
N TYR A 37 9.72 -9.48 23.21
CA TYR A 37 11.08 -9.89 23.50
C TYR A 37 11.06 -10.93 24.62
N TYR A 38 11.39 -12.17 24.31
CA TYR A 38 11.53 -13.22 25.31
C TYR A 38 12.86 -13.06 26.05
N THR A 39 12.82 -12.95 27.38
CA THR A 39 14.01 -13.22 28.19
C THR A 39 14.36 -14.72 28.10
N LEU A 40 15.61 -15.09 28.40
CA LEU A 40 16.03 -16.50 28.42
C LEU A 40 15.16 -17.35 29.36
N ALA A 41 14.78 -16.80 30.51
CA ALA A 41 13.89 -17.46 31.47
C ALA A 41 12.46 -17.65 30.95
N GLU A 42 11.94 -16.73 30.14
CA GLU A 42 10.63 -16.87 29.48
C GLU A 42 10.67 -17.81 28.28
N LYS A 43 11.81 -17.89 27.59
CA LYS A 43 12.03 -18.85 26.50
C LYS A 43 12.05 -20.29 27.02
N GLU A 44 12.61 -20.51 28.21
CA GLU A 44 12.57 -21.81 28.89
C GLU A 44 11.17 -22.18 29.40
N LYS A 45 10.37 -21.18 29.80
CA LYS A 45 8.96 -21.35 30.20
C LYS A 45 7.97 -21.38 29.04
N SER A 46 8.42 -21.11 27.82
CA SER A 46 7.55 -21.15 26.64
C SER A 46 7.00 -22.56 26.45
N PRO A 47 5.70 -22.71 26.15
CA PRO A 47 5.09 -24.02 26.01
C PRO A 47 5.86 -24.81 24.96
N LYS A 48 6.53 -25.89 25.37
CA LYS A 48 7.20 -26.80 24.43
C LYS A 48 6.09 -27.66 23.82
N GLY A 49 5.79 -27.40 22.55
CA GLY A 49 4.83 -28.20 21.79
C GLY A 49 5.18 -29.69 21.87
N ARG A 50 4.17 -30.56 21.82
CA ARG A 50 4.36 -32.01 21.78
C ARG A 50 5.21 -32.37 20.56
N HIS A 51 6.17 -33.28 20.69
CA HIS A 51 6.89 -33.76 19.52
C HIS A 51 5.92 -34.40 18.50
N LEU A 52 5.95 -33.93 17.25
CA LEU A 52 5.17 -34.47 16.15
C LEU A 52 5.96 -35.57 15.45
N GLY A 53 5.39 -36.78 15.41
CA GLY A 53 5.96 -37.93 14.71
C GLY A 53 5.35 -38.12 13.32
N TRP A 54 5.87 -39.08 12.56
CA TRP A 54 5.38 -39.42 11.22
C TRP A 54 3.88 -39.77 11.21
N THR A 55 3.39 -40.51 12.22
CA THR A 55 1.98 -40.90 12.34
C THR A 55 1.03 -39.73 12.59
N ASP A 56 1.51 -38.61 13.16
CA ASP A 56 0.69 -37.42 13.36
C ASP A 56 0.36 -36.75 12.02
N THR A 57 1.20 -36.94 10.99
CA THR A 57 0.98 -36.37 9.64
C THR A 57 -0.21 -37.00 8.92
N GLU A 58 -0.58 -38.24 9.29
CA GLU A 58 -1.73 -38.95 8.70
C GLU A 58 -3.08 -38.33 9.10
N THR A 59 -3.09 -37.51 10.17
CA THR A 59 -4.29 -36.81 10.68
C THR A 59 -4.18 -35.29 10.58
N PHE A 60 -3.19 -34.77 9.84
CA PHE A 60 -2.86 -33.35 9.82
C PHE A 60 -3.86 -32.55 8.98
N ASN A 61 -4.96 -32.16 9.61
CA ASN A 61 -5.95 -31.24 9.06
C ASN A 61 -5.92 -29.89 9.82
N HIS A 62 -6.69 -28.91 9.36
CA HIS A 62 -6.74 -27.58 9.97
C HIS A 62 -7.15 -27.59 11.46
N GLU A 63 -7.98 -28.54 11.88
CA GLU A 63 -8.42 -28.70 13.28
C GLU A 63 -7.30 -29.32 14.15
N ALA A 64 -6.58 -30.31 13.63
CA ALA A 64 -5.43 -30.92 14.28
C ALA A 64 -4.30 -29.90 14.48
N VAL A 65 -4.04 -29.05 13.49
CA VAL A 65 -3.08 -27.93 13.61
C VAL A 65 -3.55 -26.95 14.70
N ARG A 66 -4.83 -26.57 14.68
CA ARG A 66 -5.38 -25.63 15.66
C ARG A 66 -5.26 -26.16 17.08
N SER A 67 -5.72 -27.38 17.33
CA SER A 67 -5.67 -28.03 18.65
C SER A 67 -4.23 -28.25 19.14
N TYR A 68 -3.29 -28.58 18.25
CA TYR A 68 -1.87 -28.69 18.59
C TYR A 68 -1.32 -27.37 19.16
N TYR A 69 -1.66 -26.23 18.53
CA TYR A 69 -1.18 -24.91 18.96
C TYR A 69 -2.04 -24.25 20.06
N GLU A 70 -3.20 -24.79 20.43
CA GLU A 70 -4.08 -24.21 21.46
C GLU A 70 -3.36 -24.02 22.81
N THR A 71 -2.56 -25.01 23.21
CA THR A 71 -1.78 -24.97 24.46
C THR A 71 -0.58 -24.03 24.41
N THR A 72 -0.17 -23.62 23.20
CA THR A 72 0.95 -22.69 22.96
C THR A 72 0.44 -21.29 22.59
N ARG A 73 -0.87 -21.05 22.69
CA ARG A 73 -1.47 -19.76 22.36
C ARG A 73 -0.91 -18.68 23.26
N THR A 74 -0.41 -17.64 22.61
CA THR A 74 0.11 -16.45 23.28
C THR A 74 -0.86 -15.30 23.06
N GLU A 75 -1.16 -14.56 24.13
CA GLU A 75 -1.83 -13.28 23.99
C GLU A 75 -0.89 -12.27 23.34
N VAL A 76 -1.32 -11.73 22.20
CA VAL A 76 -0.61 -10.66 21.49
C VAL A 76 -1.43 -9.39 21.61
N SER A 77 -0.78 -8.31 22.04
CA SER A 77 -1.39 -6.98 22.05
C SER A 77 -1.21 -6.37 20.66
N GLU A 78 -2.32 -6.04 20.01
CA GLU A 78 -2.32 -5.26 18.78
C GLU A 78 -1.77 -3.87 19.07
N THR A 79 -0.78 -3.45 18.27
CA THR A 79 -0.21 -2.10 18.34
C THR A 79 -0.96 -1.16 17.42
N GLY A 80 -1.30 -1.62 16.22
CA GLY A 80 -2.00 -0.82 15.23
C GLY A 80 -2.18 -1.54 13.90
N LYS A 81 -2.38 -0.76 12.84
CA LYS A 81 -2.71 -1.28 11.51
C LYS A 81 -2.10 -0.47 10.38
N PHE A 82 -1.73 -1.14 9.30
CA PHE A 82 -1.14 -0.53 8.12
C PHE A 82 -1.86 -0.91 6.83
N LEU A 83 -1.67 -0.09 5.81
CA LEU A 83 -2.21 -0.33 4.47
C LEU A 83 -1.17 -1.05 3.61
N PRO A 84 -1.36 -2.35 3.27
CA PRO A 84 -0.55 -3.00 2.26
C PRO A 84 -1.01 -2.54 0.86
N LEU A 85 -0.06 -2.17 0.01
CA LEU A 85 -0.27 -1.87 -1.39
C LEU A 85 0.71 -2.66 -2.23
N ILE A 86 0.23 -3.26 -3.30
CA ILE A 86 1.00 -4.18 -4.12
C ILE A 86 1.21 -3.56 -5.49
N CYS A 87 2.48 -3.41 -5.87
CA CYS A 87 2.86 -2.92 -7.18
C CYS A 87 2.10 -1.63 -7.53
N TYR A 88 1.32 -1.65 -8.62
CA TYR A 88 0.52 -0.56 -9.16
C TYR A 88 -0.60 -0.02 -8.27
N GLU A 89 -1.04 -0.73 -7.23
CA GLU A 89 -2.12 -0.22 -6.36
C GLU A 89 -1.76 1.14 -5.74
N VAL A 90 -0.46 1.41 -5.56
CA VAL A 90 0.04 2.68 -5.01
C VAL A 90 -0.21 3.88 -5.94
N ILE A 91 -0.29 3.67 -7.26
CA ILE A 91 -0.49 4.77 -8.21
C ILE A 91 -1.97 5.16 -8.36
N LEU A 92 -2.89 4.45 -7.70
CA LEU A 92 -4.33 4.69 -7.78
C LEU A 92 -4.80 5.59 -6.63
N PRO A 93 -4.96 6.91 -6.87
CA PRO A 93 -5.22 7.86 -5.80
C PRO A 93 -6.51 7.58 -5.04
N GLU A 94 -7.58 7.33 -5.78
CA GLU A 94 -8.93 7.17 -5.24
C GLU A 94 -9.04 5.88 -4.43
N PHE A 95 -8.49 4.77 -4.96
CA PHE A 95 -8.39 3.50 -4.25
C PHE A 95 -7.67 3.64 -2.91
N VAL A 96 -6.47 4.24 -2.90
CA VAL A 96 -5.68 4.43 -1.66
C VAL A 96 -6.39 5.37 -0.68
N ARG A 97 -7.06 6.42 -1.18
CA ARG A 97 -7.84 7.36 -0.37
C ARG A 97 -8.97 6.66 0.40
N GLU A 98 -9.66 5.70 -0.21
CA GLU A 98 -10.78 4.99 0.44
C GLU A 98 -10.34 4.29 1.74
N PHE A 99 -9.16 3.67 1.75
CA PHE A 99 -8.61 3.05 2.96
C PHE A 99 -8.35 4.06 4.07
N ARG A 100 -7.98 5.30 3.74
CA ARG A 100 -7.83 6.33 4.76
C ARG A 100 -9.17 6.73 5.36
N THR A 101 -10.22 6.86 4.54
CA THR A 101 -11.56 7.23 5.04
C THR A 101 -12.25 6.10 5.80
N ALA A 102 -12.07 4.84 5.37
CA ALA A 102 -12.75 3.69 5.96
C ALA A 102 -11.95 3.04 7.11
N GLY A 103 -10.64 2.88 6.92
CA GLY A 103 -9.77 2.12 7.81
C GLY A 103 -8.84 2.96 8.66
N ASN A 104 -8.46 4.18 8.24
CA ASN A 104 -7.45 5.04 8.87
C ASN A 104 -6.14 4.28 9.20
N PRO A 105 -5.34 3.88 8.19
CA PRO A 105 -4.06 3.21 8.41
C PRO A 105 -3.05 4.15 9.06
N GLU A 106 -2.13 3.61 9.87
CA GLU A 106 -1.08 4.36 10.56
C GLU A 106 0.14 4.64 9.68
N PHE A 107 0.41 3.74 8.73
CA PHE A 107 1.41 3.88 7.68
C PHE A 107 1.03 3.01 6.49
N ILE A 108 1.76 3.19 5.39
CA ILE A 108 1.59 2.47 4.13
C ILE A 108 2.79 1.53 3.94
N VAL A 109 2.55 0.31 3.49
CA VAL A 109 3.59 -0.61 3.06
C VAL A 109 3.36 -0.91 1.60
N ASN A 110 4.32 -0.53 0.75
CA ASN A 110 4.25 -0.84 -0.66
C ASN A 110 5.29 -1.92 -1.03
N LEU A 111 4.80 -3.06 -1.50
CA LEU A 111 5.61 -4.17 -1.97
C LEU A 111 5.51 -4.23 -3.49
N THR A 112 6.62 -4.11 -4.21
CA THR A 112 6.61 -4.08 -5.68
C THR A 112 7.78 -4.86 -6.29
N ASN A 113 7.63 -5.20 -7.57
CA ASN A 113 8.71 -5.73 -8.40
C ASN A 113 8.78 -4.93 -9.70
N ASP A 114 9.62 -3.90 -9.72
CA ASP A 114 9.78 -3.03 -10.88
C ASP A 114 10.69 -3.63 -11.98
N LYS A 115 11.11 -4.90 -11.85
CA LYS A 115 11.99 -5.57 -12.81
C LYS A 115 11.42 -5.57 -14.24
N TRP A 116 10.10 -5.62 -14.38
CA TRP A 116 9.39 -5.64 -15.67
C TRP A 116 9.65 -4.41 -16.53
N TYR A 117 9.97 -3.26 -15.91
CA TYR A 117 10.32 -2.04 -16.62
C TYR A 117 11.78 -2.03 -17.11
N GLY A 118 12.64 -2.86 -16.52
CA GLY A 118 14.08 -2.79 -16.75
C GLY A 118 14.69 -1.47 -16.25
N ALA A 119 15.80 -1.06 -16.86
CA ALA A 119 16.51 0.18 -16.51
C ALA A 119 15.90 1.41 -17.22
N THR A 120 14.59 1.61 -17.08
CA THR A 120 13.86 2.75 -17.63
C THR A 120 13.45 3.74 -16.53
N THR A 121 13.00 4.93 -16.93
CA THR A 121 12.49 5.97 -16.04
C THR A 121 11.15 5.61 -15.38
N GLU A 122 10.51 4.52 -15.80
CA GLU A 122 9.19 4.11 -15.26
C GLU A 122 9.29 3.75 -13.78
N SER A 123 10.41 3.18 -13.32
CA SER A 123 10.65 2.90 -11.91
C SER A 123 10.72 4.17 -11.06
N ASP A 124 11.34 5.23 -11.59
CA ASP A 124 11.35 6.55 -10.93
C ASP A 124 9.95 7.15 -10.89
N GLN A 125 9.21 7.09 -12.00
CA GLN A 125 7.83 7.59 -12.06
C GLN A 125 6.91 6.84 -11.09
N HIS A 126 7.03 5.50 -11.03
CA HIS A 126 6.27 4.67 -10.11
C HIS A 126 6.57 5.03 -8.65
N MET A 127 7.84 5.24 -8.32
CA MET A 127 8.27 5.67 -6.98
C MET A 127 7.72 7.06 -6.62
N GLU A 128 7.83 8.05 -7.51
CA GLU A 128 7.33 9.40 -7.26
C GLU A 128 5.79 9.46 -7.18
N LEU A 129 5.08 8.69 -8.00
CA LEU A 129 3.62 8.57 -7.90
C LEU A 129 3.21 7.92 -6.57
N GLY A 130 3.96 6.90 -6.11
CA GLY A 130 3.72 6.29 -4.81
C GLY A 130 3.99 7.27 -3.66
N ARG A 131 5.07 8.04 -3.75
CA ARG A 131 5.44 9.09 -2.78
C ARG A 131 4.34 10.12 -2.57
N LEU A 132 3.57 10.47 -3.60
CA LEU A 132 2.42 11.37 -3.47
C LEU A 132 1.36 10.83 -2.51
N ARG A 133 1.18 9.51 -2.41
CA ARG A 133 0.22 8.90 -1.47
C ARG A 133 0.58 9.21 -0.02
N SER A 134 1.87 9.25 0.32
CA SER A 134 2.32 9.64 1.66
C SER A 134 1.92 11.07 2.02
N ILE A 135 2.01 11.99 1.05
CA ILE A 135 1.64 13.40 1.20
C ILE A 135 0.11 13.53 1.31
N GLU A 136 -0.60 12.93 0.36
CA GLU A 136 -2.06 12.99 0.25
C GLU A 136 -2.76 12.42 1.47
N LEU A 137 -2.24 11.33 2.03
CA LEU A 137 -2.79 10.73 3.23
C LEU A 137 -2.14 11.33 4.48
N ARG A 138 -1.04 12.06 4.41
CA ARG A 138 -0.24 12.44 5.59
C ARG A 138 0.10 11.19 6.42
N ARG A 139 0.68 10.19 5.74
CA ARG A 139 1.12 8.91 6.32
C ARG A 139 2.49 8.55 5.80
N TRP A 140 3.29 7.94 6.65
CA TRP A 140 4.60 7.42 6.25
C TRP A 140 4.40 6.21 5.33
N MET A 141 5.35 5.97 4.44
CA MET A 141 5.38 4.81 3.56
C MET A 141 6.72 4.07 3.68
N VAL A 142 6.63 2.75 3.79
CA VAL A 142 7.77 1.84 3.60
C VAL A 142 7.60 1.18 2.24
N ARG A 143 8.47 1.52 1.29
CA ARG A 143 8.47 0.90 -0.04
C ARG A 143 9.63 -0.08 -0.14
N SER A 144 9.31 -1.34 -0.39
CA SER A 144 10.28 -2.42 -0.62
C SER A 144 10.12 -2.98 -2.02
N THR A 145 11.22 -3.01 -2.75
CA THR A 145 11.26 -3.40 -4.15
C THR A 145 12.38 -4.40 -4.40
N ASN A 146 12.16 -5.35 -5.32
CA ASN A 146 13.19 -6.33 -5.69
C ASN A 146 14.30 -5.71 -6.58
N SER A 147 13.91 -4.99 -7.63
CA SER A 147 14.84 -4.45 -8.64
C SER A 147 14.62 -2.96 -8.94
N GLY A 148 13.69 -2.33 -8.22
CA GLY A 148 13.36 -0.92 -8.35
C GLY A 148 14.00 -0.08 -7.24
N ILE A 149 13.36 1.04 -6.94
CA ILE A 149 13.79 1.97 -5.89
C ILE A 149 13.03 1.65 -4.60
N SER A 150 13.77 1.14 -3.61
CA SER A 150 13.31 0.97 -2.24
C SER A 150 13.60 2.24 -1.43
N ALA A 151 12.64 2.68 -0.61
CA ALA A 151 12.76 3.89 0.18
C ALA A 151 11.76 3.93 1.34
N ASN A 152 12.13 4.64 2.40
CA ASN A 152 11.20 5.06 3.45
C ASN A 152 10.85 6.53 3.21
N ILE A 153 9.56 6.86 3.27
CA ILE A 153 9.03 8.16 2.89
C ILE A 153 8.19 8.70 4.04
N ASP A 154 8.47 9.92 4.50
CA ASP A 154 7.70 10.56 5.56
C ASP A 154 6.34 11.08 5.06
N HIS A 155 5.50 11.53 5.99
CA HIS A 155 4.18 12.10 5.71
C HIS A 155 4.17 13.42 4.90
N LEU A 156 5.34 14.03 4.67
CA LEU A 156 5.54 15.19 3.80
C LEU A 156 6.17 14.80 2.46
N GLY A 157 6.34 13.50 2.21
CA GLY A 157 6.97 12.97 1.02
C GLY A 157 8.48 13.16 1.02
N ARG A 158 9.19 13.20 2.14
CA ARG A 158 10.66 13.27 2.16
C ARG A 158 11.22 11.87 2.30
N PHE A 159 12.35 11.60 1.64
CA PHE A 159 13.08 10.36 1.87
C PHE A 159 13.68 10.40 3.28
N VAL A 160 13.34 9.42 4.11
CA VAL A 160 13.85 9.32 5.48
C VAL A 160 15.36 9.13 5.42
N GLY A 161 16.09 9.94 6.19
CA GLY A 161 17.55 9.97 6.17
C GLY A 161 18.16 10.44 4.84
N ASN A 162 17.37 11.01 3.91
CA ASN A 162 17.76 11.31 2.53
C ASN A 162 18.30 10.08 1.78
N LYS A 163 17.76 8.88 2.08
CA LYS A 163 18.20 7.62 1.46
C LYS A 163 17.10 7.00 0.59
N LYS A 164 17.54 6.49 -0.56
CA LYS A 164 16.82 5.57 -1.44
C LYS A 164 17.84 4.63 -2.08
N THR A 165 17.44 3.41 -2.43
CA THR A 165 18.34 2.49 -3.14
C THR A 165 18.53 2.91 -4.59
N GLY A 166 19.60 2.42 -5.23
CA GLY A 166 19.73 2.45 -6.67
C GLY A 166 18.73 1.53 -7.38
N LEU A 167 18.65 1.66 -8.71
CA LEU A 167 17.97 0.70 -9.57
C LEU A 167 18.85 -0.53 -9.77
N MET A 168 18.28 -1.74 -9.71
CA MET A 168 19.00 -3.00 -9.92
C MET A 168 20.19 -3.23 -8.98
N THR A 169 20.17 -2.62 -7.79
CA THR A 169 21.23 -2.75 -6.78
C THR A 169 20.81 -3.66 -5.62
N ALA A 170 21.73 -4.48 -5.13
CA ALA A 170 21.53 -5.26 -3.91
C ALA A 170 21.84 -4.39 -2.68
N GLU A 171 20.82 -3.67 -2.19
CA GLU A 171 20.92 -2.77 -1.05
C GLU A 171 19.81 -3.03 -0.02
N ALA A 172 20.08 -2.68 1.24
CA ALA A 172 19.10 -2.75 2.31
C ALA A 172 19.01 -1.39 3.01
N LEU A 173 17.78 -0.92 3.27
CA LEU A 173 17.52 0.29 4.04
C LEU A 173 16.87 -0.09 5.37
N SER A 174 17.44 0.42 6.46
CA SER A 174 16.89 0.28 7.80
C SER A 174 16.85 1.66 8.42
N GLU A 175 15.63 2.18 8.60
CA GLU A 175 15.36 3.46 9.23
C GLU A 175 14.13 3.30 10.14
N THR A 176 14.01 4.17 11.13
CA THR A 176 12.81 4.25 11.96
C THR A 176 11.74 5.04 11.22
N ILE A 177 10.51 4.52 11.21
CA ILE A 177 9.33 5.25 10.75
C ILE A 177 8.51 5.73 11.94
N ASP A 178 7.90 6.91 11.80
CA ASP A 178 6.99 7.41 12.82
C ASP A 178 5.54 7.09 12.48
N VAL A 179 4.82 6.57 13.47
CA VAL A 179 3.36 6.49 13.44
C VAL A 179 2.83 7.81 14.00
N ILE A 180 2.22 8.60 13.11
CA ILE A 180 1.68 9.91 13.47
C ILE A 180 0.16 9.86 13.54
N ASP A 181 -0.39 10.41 14.62
CA ASP A 181 -1.78 10.80 14.62
C ASP A 181 -1.90 12.13 13.85
N SER A 182 -2.71 12.12 12.80
CA SER A 182 -2.90 13.31 11.99
C SER A 182 -4.36 13.43 11.56
N PRO A 183 -4.89 14.66 11.51
CA PRO A 183 -6.17 14.88 10.87
C PRO A 183 -6.06 14.50 9.37
N PRO A 184 -7.15 14.03 8.76
CA PRO A 184 -7.20 13.78 7.32
C PRO A 184 -6.90 15.07 6.55
N THR A 185 -6.21 14.95 5.41
CA THR A 185 -5.93 16.10 4.55
C THR A 185 -7.20 16.54 3.81
N PHE A 186 -7.14 17.73 3.19
CA PHE A 186 -8.21 18.18 2.29
C PHE A 186 -8.49 17.16 1.18
N TYR A 187 -7.43 16.60 0.58
CA TYR A 187 -7.57 15.59 -0.46
C TYR A 187 -8.22 14.31 0.06
N THR A 188 -7.85 13.86 1.27
CA THR A 188 -8.49 12.69 1.89
C THR A 188 -9.99 12.93 2.07
N GLN A 189 -10.39 14.12 2.53
CA GLN A 189 -11.80 14.44 2.77
C GLN A 189 -12.60 14.60 1.46
N TYR A 190 -12.10 15.42 0.53
CA TYR A 190 -12.88 15.89 -0.62
C TYR A 190 -12.45 15.30 -1.97
N GLY A 191 -11.35 14.53 -2.01
CA GLY A 191 -10.81 13.97 -3.25
C GLY A 191 -10.47 15.05 -4.27
N ASN A 192 -10.84 14.80 -5.52
CA ASN A 192 -10.56 15.66 -6.68
C ASN A 192 -11.51 16.89 -6.80
N LEU A 193 -12.14 17.34 -5.71
CA LEU A 193 -13.12 18.44 -5.72
C LEU A 193 -12.59 19.72 -6.38
N ILE A 194 -11.36 20.15 -6.04
CA ILE A 194 -10.76 21.36 -6.62
C ILE A 194 -10.54 21.20 -8.13
N PRO A 195 -9.87 20.14 -8.63
CA PRO A 195 -9.78 19.89 -10.07
C PRO A 195 -11.13 19.89 -10.79
N TRP A 196 -12.15 19.23 -10.23
CA TRP A 196 -13.49 19.21 -10.83
C TRP A 196 -14.14 20.59 -10.88
N LEU A 197 -14.01 21.37 -9.81
CA LEU A 197 -14.52 22.74 -9.78
C LEU A 197 -13.83 23.63 -10.82
N MET A 198 -12.50 23.52 -10.96
CA MET A 198 -11.74 24.28 -11.95
C MET A 198 -12.11 23.88 -13.38
N LEU A 199 -12.27 22.58 -13.65
CA LEU A 199 -12.72 22.08 -14.95
C LEU A 199 -14.13 22.59 -15.29
N PHE A 200 -15.02 22.63 -14.31
CA PHE A 200 -16.37 23.17 -14.48
C PHE A 200 -16.36 24.68 -14.80
N LEU A 201 -15.61 25.48 -14.03
CA LEU A 201 -15.51 26.92 -14.24
C LEU A 201 -14.88 27.29 -15.59
N THR A 202 -13.83 26.56 -15.98
CA THR A 202 -13.21 26.74 -17.31
C THR A 202 -14.15 26.35 -18.43
N GLY A 203 -14.93 25.27 -18.26
CA GLY A 203 -16.00 24.88 -19.19
C GLY A 203 -17.04 25.99 -19.38
N ILE A 204 -17.51 26.60 -18.28
CA ILE A 204 -18.44 27.73 -18.32
C ILE A 204 -17.82 28.93 -19.07
N TYR A 205 -16.56 29.24 -18.79
CA TYR A 205 -15.86 30.35 -19.43
C TYR A 205 -15.80 30.17 -20.96
N TYR A 206 -15.36 28.99 -21.43
CA TYR A 206 -15.30 28.70 -22.87
C TYR A 206 -16.69 28.66 -23.52
N LEU A 207 -17.70 28.14 -22.84
CA LEU A 207 -19.07 28.16 -23.34
C LEU A 207 -19.58 29.59 -23.57
N ASN A 208 -19.33 30.50 -22.62
CA ASN A 208 -19.69 31.91 -22.75
C ASN A 208 -18.95 32.59 -23.91
N LEU A 209 -17.64 32.30 -24.06
CA LEU A 209 -16.84 32.82 -25.18
C LEU A 209 -17.43 32.39 -26.53
N LEU A 210 -17.80 31.12 -26.67
CA LEU A 210 -18.39 30.58 -27.90
C LEU A 210 -19.75 31.21 -28.22
N ILE A 211 -20.59 31.45 -27.21
CA ILE A 211 -21.87 32.17 -27.36
C ILE A 211 -21.62 33.61 -27.82
N GLY A 212 -20.64 34.29 -27.23
CA GLY A 212 -20.25 35.65 -27.61
C GLY A 212 -19.81 35.76 -29.08
N ILE A 213 -18.95 34.84 -29.54
CA ILE A 213 -18.49 34.79 -30.94
C ILE A 213 -19.66 34.54 -31.90
N ARG A 214 -20.60 33.65 -31.55
CA ARG A 214 -21.79 33.39 -32.38
C ARG A 214 -22.70 34.61 -32.50
N ARG A 215 -22.88 35.37 -31.41
CA ARG A 215 -23.66 36.62 -31.43
C ARG A 215 -23.00 37.71 -32.28
N GLY A 216 -21.68 37.84 -32.21
CA GLY A 216 -20.92 38.82 -33.00
C GLY A 216 -20.83 38.52 -34.51
N LYS A 217 -21.14 37.30 -34.96
CA LYS A 217 -21.24 36.94 -36.38
C LYS A 217 -22.64 37.14 -36.98
N SER A 218 -23.64 37.44 -36.14
CA SER A 218 -25.04 37.62 -36.55
C SER A 218 -25.45 39.09 -36.69
N SER A 219 -24.54 40.03 -36.44
CA SER A 219 -24.69 41.49 -36.64
C SER A 219 -23.80 41.97 -37.77
#